data_AF-A0A673FQZ0-F1
#
_entry.id   AF-A0A673FQZ0-F1
#
_cell.length_a   1.000
_cell.length_b   1.000
_cell.length_c   1.000
_cell.angle_alpha   90.00
_cell.angle_beta   90.00
_cell.angle_gamma   90.00
#
_symmetry.space_group_name_H-M   'P 1'
#
loop_
_entity.id
_entity.type
_entity.pdbx_description
1 polymer ?
#
loop_
_entity_poly.entity_id
_entity_poly.type
_entity_poly.pdbx_seq_one_letter_code
_entity_poly.pdbx_strand_id
1 'polypeptide(L)' 'MHHWYNKFMRESPSGLITLFELKSILGLQGMTEDANSYVDQVFFTFDMDGVRFHS' A
#
# COMPACT_ATOMS: atom_id res chain seq x y z
N MET A 1 16.32 -4.86 -3.80
CA MET A 1 15.86 -3.49 -3.49
C MET A 1 15.53 -2.67 -4.72
N HIS A 2 16.44 -2.47 -5.68
CA HIS A 2 16.19 -1.63 -6.86
C HIS A 2 15.00 -2.05 -7.74
N HIS A 3 14.72 -3.34 -7.93
CA HIS A 3 13.57 -3.79 -8.73
C HIS A 3 12.23 -3.32 -8.14
N TRP A 4 12.04 -3.53 -6.83
CA TRP A 4 10.83 -3.13 -6.11
C TRP A 4 10.72 -1.61 -5.99
N TYR A 5 11.83 -0.92 -5.77
CA TYR A 5 11.88 0.54 -5.77
C TYR A 5 11.51 1.13 -7.15
N ASN A 6 12.06 0.60 -8.24
CA ASN A 6 11.75 1.06 -9.58
C ASN A 6 10.28 0.78 -9.96
N LYS A 7 9.77 -0.40 -9.56
CA LYS A 7 8.35 -0.72 -9.72
C LYS A 7 7.50 0.29 -8.93
N PHE A 8 7.84 0.53 -7.67
CA PHE A 8 7.15 1.49 -6.82
C PHE A 8 7.13 2.89 -7.41
N MET A 9 8.29 3.45 -7.79
CA MET A 9 8.37 4.80 -8.38
C MET A 9 7.67 4.92 -9.73
N ARG A 10 7.53 3.82 -10.48
CA ARG A 10 6.75 3.80 -11.72
C ARG A 10 5.24 3.87 -11.45
N GLU A 11 4.76 3.12 -10.47
CA GLU A 11 3.33 3.05 -10.14
C GLU A 11 2.89 4.20 -9.20
N SER A 12 3.81 4.77 -8.42
CA SER A 12 3.62 5.97 -7.59
C SER A 12 4.77 6.98 -7.80
N PRO A 13 4.64 7.87 -8.80
CA PRO A 13 5.63 8.91 -9.06
C PRO A 13 5.76 9.96 -7.95
N SER A 14 4.75 10.08 -7.08
CA SER A 14 4.77 10.98 -5.91
C SER A 14 5.73 10.48 -4.82
N GLY A 15 6.13 9.20 -4.87
CA GLY A 15 6.86 8.54 -3.80
C GLY A 15 6.00 8.20 -2.59
N LEU A 16 4.68 8.42 -2.68
CA LEU A 16 3.69 8.16 -1.62
C LEU A 16 2.61 7.22 -2.16
N ILE A 17 2.15 6.29 -1.34
CA ILE A 17 1.17 5.28 -1.77
C ILE A 17 0.03 5.20 -0.77
N THR A 18 -1.19 5.24 -1.28
CA THR A 18 -2.37 4.98 -0.44
C THR A 18 -2.55 3.47 -0.22
N LEU A 19 -3.31 3.10 0.81
CA LEU A 19 -3.69 1.70 1.06
C LEU A 19 -4.43 1.08 -0.14
N PHE A 20 -5.27 1.87 -0.82
CA PHE A 20 -6.00 1.43 -2.01
C PHE A 20 -5.04 1.09 -3.17
N GLU A 21 -4.07 1.97 -3.45
CA GLU A 21 -3.07 1.76 -4.50
C GLU A 21 -2.15 0.59 -4.16
N LEU A 22 -1.76 0.43 -2.89
CA LEU A 22 -0.97 -0.71 -2.43
C LEU A 22 -1.70 -2.02 -2.70
N LYS A 23 -2.98 -2.13 -2.30
CA LYS A 23 -3.80 -3.31 -2.58
C LYS A 23 -3.88 -3.57 -4.09
N SER A 24 -3.95 -2.52 -4.90
CA SER A 24 -3.98 -2.66 -6.36
C SER A 24 -2.69 -3.21 -6.94
N ILE A 25 -1.54 -2.64 -6.57
CA ILE A 25 -0.20 -3.02 -7.06
C ILE A 25 0.19 -4.45 -6.66
N LEU A 26 -0.31 -4.92 -5.52
CA LEU A 26 -0.09 -6.26 -5.01
C LEU A 26 -1.15 -7.28 -5.46
N GLY A 27 -2.21 -6.86 -6.17
CA GLY A 27 -3.27 -7.76 -6.63
C GLY A 27 -4.16 -8.30 -5.50
N LEU A 28 -4.37 -7.49 -4.45
CA LEU A 28 -5.09 -7.85 -3.24
C LEU A 28 -6.58 -7.45 -3.30
N GLN A 29 -7.16 -7.31 -4.50
CA GLN A 29 -8.58 -7.04 -4.65
C GLN A 29 -9.42 -8.30 -4.36
N GLY A 30 -10.61 -8.13 -3.76
CA GLY A 30 -11.54 -9.23 -3.53
C GLY A 30 -11.20 -10.15 -2.35
N MET A 31 -10.32 -9.72 -1.45
CA MET A 31 -10.04 -10.43 -0.20
C MET A 31 -11.24 -10.48 0.74
N THR A 32 -11.26 -11.46 1.64
CA THR A 32 -12.20 -11.51 2.76
C THR A 32 -11.97 -10.33 3.72
N GLU A 33 -12.94 -10.04 4.57
CA GLU A 33 -12.85 -8.96 5.56
C GLU A 33 -11.67 -9.16 6.52
N ASP A 34 -11.46 -10.39 7.01
CA ASP A 34 -10.34 -10.73 7.91
C ASP A 34 -8.98 -10.49 7.24
N ALA A 35 -8.83 -10.92 5.98
CA ALA A 35 -7.59 -10.71 5.22
C ALA A 35 -7.36 -9.23 4.91
N ASN A 36 -8.44 -8.47 4.64
CA ASN A 36 -8.35 -7.01 4.50
C ASN A 36 -7.87 -6.35 5.79
N SER A 37 -8.43 -6.70 6.94
CA SER A 37 -8.03 -6.15 8.24
C SER A 37 -6.55 -6.39 8.53
N TYR A 38 -6.02 -7.56 8.18
CA TYR A 38 -4.59 -7.85 8.34
C TYR A 38 -3.71 -6.97 7.44
N VAL A 39 -4.09 -6.80 6.17
CA VAL A 39 -3.35 -5.93 5.23
C VAL A 39 -3.35 -4.48 5.69
N ASP A 40 -4.47 -4.01 6.25
CA ASP A 40 -4.61 -2.66 6.78
C ASP A 40 -3.66 -2.47 7.98
N GLN A 41 -3.59 -3.43 8.90
CA GLN A 41 -2.65 -3.39 10.04
C GLN A 41 -1.19 -3.35 9.59
N VAL A 42 -0.83 -4.16 8.59
CA VAL A 42 0.52 -4.15 8.02
C VAL A 42 0.82 -2.77 7.44
N PHE A 43 -0.09 -2.20 6.65
CA PHE A 43 0.08 -0.86 6.09
C PHE A 43 0.31 0.20 7.19
N PHE A 44 -0.54 0.21 8.22
CA PHE A 44 -0.44 1.16 9.32
C PHE A 44 0.83 0.98 10.18
N THR A 45 1.40 -0.22 10.22
CA THR A 45 2.68 -0.46 10.91
C THR A 45 3.83 0.25 10.19
N PHE A 46 3.73 0.44 8.87
CA PHE A 46 4.76 1.09 8.05
C PHE A 46 4.49 2.58 7.78
N ASP A 47 3.27 3.07 8.02
CA ASP A 47 2.89 4.50 7.96
C ASP A 47 3.38 5.26 9.22
N MET A 48 4.70 5.44 9.30
CA MET A 48 5.41 5.94 10.48
C MET A 48 5.24 7.45 10.73
N ASP A 49 4.97 8.22 9.68
CA ASP A 49 4.72 9.65 9.73
C ASP A 49 3.22 9.99 9.87
N GLY A 50 2.35 8.98 9.78
CA GLY A 50 0.91 9.12 9.98
C GLY A 50 0.27 10.08 8.97
N VAL A 51 0.87 10.20 7.79
CA VAL A 51 0.33 11.00 6.69
C VAL A 51 -0.83 10.19 6.11
N ARG A 52 -1.97 10.29 6.79
CA ARG A 52 -3.21 9.61 6.46
C ARG A 52 -3.71 10.12 5.11
N PHE A 53 -3.42 9.38 4.05
CA PHE A 53 -4.19 9.50 2.81
C PHE A 53 -5.50 8.72 3.00
N HIS A 54 -6.46 9.36 3.68
CA HIS A 54 -7.86 8.96 3.55
C HIS A 54 -8.31 9.34 2.14
N SER A 55 -8.39 8.34 1.26
CA SER A 55 -9.13 8.41 0.01
C SER A 55 -10.63 8.32 0.28
#